data_AF-Q7VJG3-F1
#
_entry.id   AF-Q7VJG3-F1
#
_cell.length_a   1.000
_cell.length_b   1.000
_cell.length_c   1.000
_cell.angle_alpha   90.00
_cell.angle_beta   90.00
_cell.angle_gamma   90.00
#
_symmetry.space_group_name_H-M   'P 1'
#
loop_
_entity.id
_entity.type
_entity.pdbx_description
1 polymer ?
#
loop_
_entity_poly.entity_id
_entity_poly.type
_entity_poly.pdbx_seq_one_letter_code
_entity_poly.pdbx_strand_id
1 'polypeptide(L)'
;MRNINEYLTHFLNIYLSYLEVELYSSMFEDSIVGRNIDALVVFQDTFCLLLTKNLKDNEIQELLENSQDVANAYINEAYDNQIKTLKPLNSKDFSILLGDKEFIDLIKEYQVAYKDFLQYLPRLGLSNEVLKQFHINKEGNILVQSILEFNNALAHISNTFYSNDEVKDKSGNIKKAKNHIYRAILDNYKMLLRFMIPAIRETMTENLWQNYRKIRIDEFLFLGRNITDKTKNNETMTKRYKEFFNVCLSIQNH
;
A
#
# COMPACT_ATOMS: atom_id res chain seq x y z
N MET A 1 24.87 -12.93 -7.56
CA MET A 1 23.73 -12.01 -7.34
C MET A 1 22.50 -12.87 -7.18
N ARG A 2 21.76 -12.76 -6.07
CA ARG A 2 20.40 -13.32 -5.99
C ARG A 2 19.61 -12.84 -7.19
N ASN A 3 18.94 -13.73 -7.91
CA ASN A 3 18.16 -13.30 -9.06
C ASN A 3 16.81 -12.73 -8.62
N ILE A 4 16.85 -11.56 -7.95
CA ILE A 4 15.65 -10.85 -7.48
C ILE A 4 14.65 -10.60 -8.63
N ASN A 5 15.14 -10.48 -9.86
CA ASN A 5 14.29 -10.40 -11.05
C ASN A 5 13.45 -11.66 -11.24
N GLU A 6 14.00 -12.87 -11.03
CA GLU A 6 13.24 -14.12 -11.09
C GLU A 6 12.15 -14.17 -10.01
N TYR A 7 12.48 -13.78 -8.77
CA TYR A 7 11.50 -13.76 -7.68
C TYR A 7 10.39 -12.74 -7.92
N LEU A 8 10.71 -11.55 -8.44
CA LEU A 8 9.71 -10.54 -8.79
C LEU A 8 8.89 -10.97 -10.00
N THR A 9 9.47 -11.65 -11.00
CA THR A 9 8.72 -12.25 -12.11
C THR A 9 7.75 -13.31 -11.59
N HIS A 10 8.19 -14.19 -10.69
CA HIS A 10 7.33 -15.21 -10.09
C HIS A 10 6.18 -14.56 -9.30
N PHE A 11 6.49 -13.62 -8.41
CA PHE A 11 5.48 -12.86 -7.67
C PHE A 11 4.45 -12.21 -8.60
N LEU A 12 4.89 -11.51 -9.66
CA LEU A 12 3.97 -10.87 -10.59
C LEU A 12 3.10 -11.88 -11.36
N ASN A 13 3.60 -13.08 -11.68
CA ASN A 13 2.77 -14.12 -12.29
C ASN A 13 1.66 -14.61 -11.36
N ILE A 14 1.96 -14.78 -10.06
CA ILE A 14 0.95 -15.11 -9.05
C ILE A 14 -0.09 -13.98 -8.97
N TYR A 15 0.38 -12.75 -8.81
CA TYR A 15 -0.49 -11.58 -8.69
C TYR A 15 -1.36 -11.34 -9.94
N LEU A 16 -0.81 -11.52 -11.15
CA LEU A 16 -1.58 -11.40 -12.40
C LEU A 16 -2.68 -12.45 -12.51
N SER A 17 -2.44 -13.67 -12.02
CA SER A 17 -3.45 -14.73 -12.00
C SER A 17 -4.61 -14.37 -11.07
N TYR A 18 -4.31 -13.81 -9.90
CA TYR A 18 -5.32 -13.24 -9.00
C TYR A 18 -6.06 -12.06 -9.64
N LEU A 19 -5.31 -11.11 -10.20
CA LEU A 19 -5.86 -9.87 -10.77
C LEU A 19 -6.80 -10.16 -11.94
N GLU A 20 -6.46 -11.11 -12.79
CA GLU A 20 -7.33 -11.53 -13.89
C GLU A 20 -8.71 -11.92 -13.36
N VAL A 21 -8.77 -12.83 -12.38
CA VAL A 21 -10.05 -13.28 -11.81
C VAL A 21 -10.77 -12.16 -11.05
N GLU A 22 -10.05 -11.28 -10.34
CA GLU A 22 -10.64 -10.11 -9.65
C GLU A 22 -11.29 -9.12 -10.62
N LEU A 23 -10.63 -8.83 -11.75
CA LEU A 23 -11.15 -7.89 -12.74
C LEU A 23 -12.48 -8.35 -13.35
N TYR A 24 -12.65 -9.65 -13.59
CA TYR A 24 -13.92 -10.19 -14.07
C TYR A 24 -14.94 -10.36 -12.95
N SER A 25 -14.52 -10.87 -11.79
CA SER A 25 -15.44 -11.13 -10.67
C SER A 25 -16.06 -9.85 -10.12
N SER A 26 -15.30 -8.75 -10.10
CA SER A 26 -15.76 -7.44 -9.63
C SER A 26 -16.86 -6.80 -10.49
N MET A 27 -17.14 -7.35 -11.68
CA MET A 27 -18.22 -6.89 -12.56
C MET A 27 -19.59 -7.49 -12.20
N PHE A 28 -19.65 -8.52 -11.35
CA PHE A 28 -20.91 -9.17 -10.98
C PHE A 28 -21.45 -8.63 -9.65
N GLU A 29 -22.69 -8.12 -9.66
CA GLU A 29 -23.40 -7.57 -8.48
C GLU A 29 -23.54 -8.60 -7.34
N ASP A 30 -23.69 -9.89 -7.69
CA ASP A 30 -23.83 -11.02 -6.75
C ASP A 30 -22.49 -11.64 -6.35
N SER A 31 -21.35 -11.06 -6.73
CA SER A 31 -20.06 -11.57 -6.25
C SER A 31 -19.97 -11.37 -4.73
N ILE A 32 -20.28 -12.43 -3.99
CA ILE A 32 -20.04 -12.56 -2.55
C ILE A 32 -18.56 -12.29 -2.23
N VAL A 33 -17.70 -12.53 -3.23
CA VAL A 33 -16.28 -12.24 -3.20
C VAL A 33 -16.04 -10.78 -3.59
N GLY A 34 -16.39 -9.85 -2.70
CA GLY A 34 -15.78 -8.53 -2.70
C GLY A 34 -14.24 -8.64 -2.66
N ARG A 35 -13.52 -7.56 -2.96
CA ARG A 35 -12.04 -7.55 -2.92
C ARG A 35 -11.52 -8.25 -1.67
N ASN A 36 -10.82 -9.36 -1.82
CA ASN A 36 -10.34 -10.16 -0.70
C ASN A 36 -9.16 -9.43 -0.04
N ILE A 37 -9.48 -8.62 0.96
CA ILE A 37 -8.51 -7.76 1.66
C ILE A 37 -7.38 -8.59 2.27
N ASP A 38 -7.65 -9.81 2.74
CA ASP A 38 -6.62 -10.69 3.28
C ASP A 38 -5.60 -11.10 2.21
N ALA A 39 -6.06 -11.45 1.00
CA ALA A 39 -5.17 -11.71 -0.12
C ALA A 39 -4.35 -10.46 -0.50
N LEU A 40 -4.99 -9.28 -0.54
CA LEU A 40 -4.31 -8.02 -0.85
C LEU A 40 -3.22 -7.67 0.17
N VAL A 41 -3.46 -7.92 1.46
CA VAL A 41 -2.45 -7.75 2.52
C VAL A 41 -1.25 -8.66 2.28
N VAL A 42 -1.48 -9.94 1.93
CA VAL A 42 -0.40 -10.88 1.62
C VAL A 42 0.42 -10.43 0.41
N PHE A 43 -0.21 -9.97 -0.67
CA PHE A 43 0.50 -9.46 -1.84
C PHE A 43 1.33 -8.22 -1.53
N GLN A 44 0.75 -7.28 -0.79
CA GLN A 44 1.44 -6.09 -0.31
C GLN A 44 2.70 -6.46 0.48
N ASP A 45 2.54 -7.30 1.51
CA ASP A 45 3.63 -7.60 2.43
C ASP A 45 4.75 -8.36 1.73
N THR A 46 4.39 -9.35 0.90
CA THR A 46 5.35 -10.09 0.08
C THR A 46 6.14 -9.16 -0.83
N PHE A 47 5.46 -8.28 -1.56
CA PHE A 47 6.13 -7.33 -2.44
C PHE A 47 7.06 -6.37 -1.68
N CYS A 48 6.58 -5.80 -0.58
CA CYS A 48 7.40 -4.92 0.26
C CYS A 48 8.65 -5.63 0.79
N LEU A 49 8.52 -6.88 1.26
CA LEU A 49 9.62 -7.67 1.79
C LEU A 49 10.65 -8.00 0.70
N LEU A 50 10.21 -8.44 -0.49
CA LEU A 50 11.08 -8.72 -1.63
C LEU A 50 11.96 -7.52 -2.00
N LEU A 51 11.42 -6.30 -1.92
CA LEU A 51 12.14 -5.08 -2.29
C LEU A 51 13.04 -4.50 -1.19
N THR A 52 12.73 -4.75 0.08
CA THR A 52 13.36 -4.02 1.20
C THR A 52 14.19 -4.87 2.15
N LYS A 53 14.04 -6.19 2.10
CA LYS A 53 14.72 -7.12 3.02
C LYS A 53 15.70 -8.03 2.27
N ASN A 54 16.82 -8.31 2.91
CA ASN A 54 17.83 -9.26 2.41
C ASN A 54 17.47 -10.71 2.79
N LEU A 55 16.28 -11.17 2.37
CA LEU A 55 15.75 -12.50 2.71
C LEU A 55 16.53 -13.65 2.07
N LYS A 56 16.71 -14.75 2.79
CA LYS A 56 17.23 -16.02 2.27
C LYS A 56 16.26 -16.64 1.27
N ASP A 57 16.76 -17.50 0.39
CA ASP A 57 15.95 -18.08 -0.68
C ASP A 57 14.78 -18.89 -0.15
N ASN A 58 14.96 -19.64 0.95
CA ASN A 58 13.88 -20.37 1.61
C ASN A 58 12.79 -19.44 2.18
N GLU A 59 13.17 -18.30 2.75
CA GLU A 59 12.21 -17.29 3.24
C GLU A 59 11.42 -16.66 2.07
N ILE A 60 12.09 -16.47 0.93
CA ILE A 60 11.44 -15.95 -0.28
C ILE A 60 10.44 -16.97 -0.85
N GLN A 61 10.82 -18.26 -0.92
CA GLN A 61 9.91 -19.29 -1.41
C GLN A 61 8.67 -19.41 -0.52
N GLU A 62 8.82 -19.37 0.81
CA GLU A 62 7.69 -19.38 1.73
C GLU A 62 6.71 -18.21 1.50
N LEU A 63 7.24 -17.00 1.24
CA LEU A 63 6.41 -15.85 0.90
C LEU A 63 5.66 -16.02 -0.43
N LEU A 64 6.32 -16.58 -1.45
CA LEU A 64 5.74 -16.84 -2.76
C LEU A 64 4.68 -17.96 -2.69
N GLU A 65 4.95 -19.02 -1.94
CA GLU A 65 3.99 -20.11 -1.67
C GLU A 65 2.75 -19.57 -0.96
N ASN A 66 2.92 -18.79 0.10
CA ASN A 66 1.78 -18.17 0.79
C ASN A 66 0.99 -17.22 -0.13
N SER A 67 1.66 -16.46 -1.01
CA SER A 67 1.00 -15.63 -2.02
C SER A 67 0.21 -16.47 -3.03
N GLN A 68 0.76 -17.62 -3.42
CA GLN A 68 0.12 -18.55 -4.34
C GLN A 68 -1.10 -19.21 -3.71
N ASP A 69 -1.03 -19.57 -2.43
CA ASP A 69 -2.13 -20.18 -1.68
C ASP A 69 -3.32 -19.22 -1.54
N VAL A 70 -3.08 -17.96 -1.18
CA VAL A 70 -4.18 -16.97 -1.10
C VAL A 70 -4.76 -16.64 -2.46
N ALA A 71 -3.94 -16.61 -3.52
CA ALA A 71 -4.41 -16.44 -4.88
C ALA A 71 -5.31 -17.60 -5.30
N ASN A 72 -4.87 -18.85 -5.07
CA ASN A 72 -5.63 -20.05 -5.40
C ASN A 72 -6.94 -20.14 -4.62
N ALA A 73 -6.92 -19.82 -3.32
CA ALA A 73 -8.13 -19.78 -2.50
C ALA A 73 -9.17 -18.82 -3.08
N TYR A 74 -8.75 -17.58 -3.41
CA TYR A 74 -9.62 -16.60 -4.04
C TYR A 74 -10.16 -17.07 -5.40
N ILE A 75 -9.28 -17.58 -6.26
CA ILE A 75 -9.65 -18.04 -7.60
C ILE A 75 -10.66 -19.19 -7.51
N ASN A 76 -10.44 -20.16 -6.61
CA ASN A 76 -11.34 -21.31 -6.46
C ASN A 76 -12.75 -20.92 -5.99
N GLU A 77 -12.86 -19.85 -5.21
CA GLU A 77 -14.13 -19.32 -4.70
C GLU A 77 -14.81 -18.32 -5.67
N ALA A 78 -14.09 -17.85 -6.68
CA ALA A 78 -14.60 -16.87 -7.63
C ALA A 78 -15.68 -17.47 -8.56
N TYR A 79 -16.59 -16.60 -9.01
CA TYR A 79 -17.72 -16.98 -9.86
C TYR A 79 -17.28 -17.61 -11.18
N ASP A 80 -16.20 -17.10 -11.77
CA ASP A 80 -15.58 -17.68 -12.96
C ASP A 80 -14.08 -17.92 -12.71
N ASN A 81 -13.78 -19.13 -12.24
CA ASN A 81 -12.43 -19.57 -11.89
C ASN A 81 -11.65 -20.15 -13.08
N GLN A 82 -12.23 -20.16 -14.29
CA GLN A 82 -11.60 -20.74 -15.48
C GLN A 82 -10.96 -19.69 -16.39
N ILE A 83 -11.09 -18.41 -16.06
CA ILE A 83 -10.52 -17.31 -16.82
C ILE A 83 -8.98 -17.41 -16.79
N LYS A 84 -8.40 -17.58 -17.98
CA LYS A 84 -6.95 -17.67 -18.22
C LYS A 84 -6.59 -17.01 -19.54
N THR A 85 -6.75 -15.70 -19.60
CA THR A 85 -6.47 -14.85 -20.78
C THR A 85 -5.08 -14.23 -20.68
N LEU A 86 -4.58 -13.95 -19.48
CA LEU A 86 -3.26 -13.39 -19.30
C LEU A 86 -2.18 -14.46 -19.48
N LYS A 87 -1.19 -14.18 -20.33
CA LYS A 87 -0.05 -15.06 -20.52
C LYS A 87 0.95 -14.86 -19.39
N PRO A 88 1.58 -15.92 -18.86
CA PRO A 88 2.67 -15.77 -17.91
C PRO A 88 3.78 -14.87 -18.45
N LEU A 89 4.33 -14.03 -17.59
CA LEU A 89 5.52 -13.26 -17.85
C LEU A 89 6.73 -14.21 -17.97
N ASN A 90 7.49 -14.06 -19.04
CA ASN A 90 8.87 -14.54 -19.11
C ASN A 90 9.74 -13.72 -18.14
N SER A 91 11.01 -14.12 -17.97
CA SER A 91 11.98 -13.34 -17.18
C SER A 91 11.99 -11.86 -17.57
N LYS A 92 11.79 -10.97 -16.59
CA LYS A 92 11.74 -9.51 -16.78
C LYS A 92 12.89 -8.83 -16.05
N ASP A 93 13.36 -7.73 -16.62
CA ASP A 93 14.36 -6.87 -15.99
C ASP A 93 13.68 -5.76 -15.18
N PHE A 94 13.77 -5.84 -13.85
CA PHE A 94 13.19 -4.86 -12.92
C PHE A 94 14.14 -3.69 -12.59
N SER A 95 15.20 -3.47 -13.36
CA SER A 95 16.16 -2.36 -13.14
C SER A 95 15.51 -0.98 -13.00
N ILE A 96 14.42 -0.70 -13.73
CA ILE A 96 13.67 0.57 -13.63
C ILE A 96 13.05 0.77 -12.24
N LEU A 97 12.69 -0.32 -11.56
CA LEU A 97 12.09 -0.29 -10.23
C LEU A 97 13.18 -0.35 -9.15
N LEU A 98 14.11 -1.30 -9.28
CA LEU A 98 15.16 -1.57 -8.30
C LEU A 98 16.24 -0.47 -8.26
N GLY A 99 16.48 0.20 -9.38
CA GLY A 99 17.39 1.34 -9.48
C GLY A 99 16.77 2.67 -9.03
N ASP A 100 15.46 2.71 -8.79
CA ASP A 100 14.73 3.92 -8.41
C ASP A 100 14.73 4.07 -6.88
N LYS A 101 15.70 4.82 -6.36
CA LYS A 101 15.84 5.06 -4.92
C LYS A 101 14.58 5.68 -4.31
N GLU A 102 13.95 6.63 -4.99
CA GLU A 102 12.72 7.28 -4.50
C GLU A 102 11.59 6.26 -4.35
N PHE A 103 11.46 5.33 -5.29
CA PHE A 103 10.48 4.24 -5.19
C PHE A 103 10.75 3.35 -3.96
N ILE A 104 12.00 2.92 -3.77
CA ILE A 104 12.37 2.06 -2.63
C ILE A 104 12.17 2.78 -1.29
N ASP A 105 12.49 4.06 -1.22
CA ASP A 105 12.29 4.86 0.00
C ASP A 105 10.78 5.03 0.30
N LEU A 106 9.93 5.23 -0.72
CA LEU A 106 8.47 5.24 -0.56
C LEU A 106 7.92 3.91 -0.04
N ILE A 107 8.42 2.76 -0.53
CA ILE A 107 8.01 1.44 -0.02
C ILE A 107 8.36 1.29 1.46
N LYS A 108 9.55 1.75 1.88
CA LYS A 108 9.95 1.72 3.29
C LYS A 108 9.09 2.66 4.14
N GLU A 109 8.80 3.87 3.65
CA GLU A 109 7.90 4.80 4.33
C GLU A 109 6.50 4.20 4.51
N TYR A 110 6.00 3.50 3.49
CA TYR A 110 4.74 2.77 3.56
C TYR A 110 4.75 1.70 4.66
N GLN A 111 5.76 0.83 4.70
CA GLN A 111 5.88 -0.18 5.74
C GLN A 111 5.85 0.42 7.15
N VAL A 112 6.50 1.57 7.34
CA VAL A 112 6.49 2.27 8.64
C VAL A 112 5.10 2.81 8.95
N ALA A 113 4.45 3.50 8.02
CA ALA A 113 3.12 4.06 8.23
C ALA A 113 2.05 2.98 8.50
N TYR A 114 2.11 1.87 7.77
CA TYR A 114 1.23 0.72 7.97
C TYR A 114 1.46 0.08 9.34
N LYS A 115 2.72 -0.11 9.74
CA LYS A 115 3.05 -0.63 11.08
C LYS A 115 2.59 0.31 12.20
N ASP A 116 2.81 1.62 12.04
CA ASP A 116 2.33 2.62 13.00
C ASP A 116 0.80 2.53 13.12
N PHE A 117 0.08 2.40 12.00
CA PHE A 117 -1.38 2.22 12.01
C PHE A 117 -1.81 1.00 12.85
N LEU A 118 -1.27 -0.18 12.54
CA LEU A 118 -1.57 -1.41 13.28
C LEU A 118 -1.23 -1.31 14.77
N GLN A 119 -0.11 -0.67 15.10
CA GLN A 119 0.38 -0.56 16.46
C GLN A 119 -0.43 0.43 17.32
N TYR A 120 -0.81 1.57 16.75
CA TYR A 120 -1.35 2.69 17.51
C TYR A 120 -2.88 2.77 17.47
N LEU A 121 -3.55 2.33 16.39
CA LEU A 121 -5.01 2.35 16.33
C LEU A 121 -5.67 1.65 17.54
N PRO A 122 -5.23 0.44 17.97
CA PRO A 122 -5.82 -0.24 19.13
C PRO A 122 -5.64 0.52 20.45
N ARG A 123 -4.64 1.42 20.53
CA ARG A 123 -4.32 2.19 21.74
C ARG A 123 -5.18 3.45 21.89
N LEU A 124 -5.95 3.81 20.86
CA LEU A 124 -6.77 5.03 20.86
C LEU A 124 -8.10 4.87 21.62
N GLY A 125 -8.37 3.70 22.24
CA GLY A 125 -9.56 3.49 23.05
C GLY A 125 -10.88 3.63 22.28
N LEU A 126 -10.87 3.31 20.99
CA LEU A 126 -12.02 3.47 20.11
C LEU A 126 -13.16 2.51 20.48
N SER A 127 -14.40 2.95 20.28
CA SER A 127 -15.56 2.09 20.50
C SER A 127 -15.57 0.92 19.50
N ASN A 128 -16.17 -0.19 19.90
CA ASN A 128 -16.37 -1.34 19.01
C ASN A 128 -17.13 -0.98 17.72
N GLU A 129 -18.01 0.02 17.77
CA GLU A 129 -18.74 0.51 16.60
C GLU A 129 -17.81 1.18 15.57
N VAL A 130 -16.83 1.95 16.04
CA VAL A 130 -15.81 2.54 15.16
C VAL A 130 -14.86 1.47 14.64
N LEU A 131 -14.43 0.53 15.50
CA LEU A 131 -13.51 -0.54 15.10
C LEU A 131 -14.09 -1.49 14.04
N LYS A 132 -15.43 -1.68 14.02
CA LYS A 132 -16.14 -2.45 12.99
C LYS A 132 -16.06 -1.85 11.57
N GLN A 133 -15.64 -0.59 11.43
CA GLN A 133 -15.46 0.04 10.13
C GLN A 133 -14.14 -0.35 9.45
N PHE A 134 -13.26 -1.04 10.17
CA PHE A 134 -11.99 -1.55 9.65
C PHE A 134 -12.09 -3.03 9.31
N HIS A 135 -11.29 -3.47 8.35
CA HIS A 135 -11.11 -4.91 8.13
C HIS A 135 -10.35 -5.50 9.31
N ILE A 136 -10.73 -6.68 9.79
CA ILE A 136 -10.06 -7.33 10.91
C ILE A 136 -9.39 -8.58 10.38
N ASN A 137 -8.07 -8.67 10.54
CA ASN A 137 -7.31 -9.88 10.24
C ASN A 137 -6.44 -10.29 11.45
N LYS A 138 -5.54 -11.27 11.24
CA LYS A 138 -4.62 -11.77 12.27
C LYS A 138 -3.72 -10.69 12.89
N GLU A 139 -3.45 -9.59 12.19
CA GLU A 139 -2.57 -8.50 12.63
C GLU A 139 -3.35 -7.38 13.35
N GLY A 140 -4.67 -7.37 13.23
CA GLY A 140 -5.57 -6.42 13.89
C GLY A 140 -6.49 -5.69 12.91
N ASN A 141 -6.87 -4.47 13.28
CA ASN A 141 -7.72 -3.60 12.46
C ASN A 141 -6.89 -2.93 11.35
N ILE A 142 -7.33 -3.11 10.10
CA ILE A 142 -6.67 -2.64 8.89
C ILE A 142 -7.49 -1.55 8.21
N LEU A 143 -6.80 -0.50 7.76
CA LEU A 143 -7.38 0.52 6.89
C LEU A 143 -7.48 0.01 5.45
N VAL A 144 -8.65 -0.49 5.07
CA VAL A 144 -8.95 -1.00 3.73
C VAL A 144 -8.49 -0.03 2.63
N GLN A 145 -8.78 1.27 2.78
CA GLN A 145 -8.40 2.28 1.79
C GLN A 145 -6.90 2.29 1.49
N SER A 146 -6.04 2.16 2.50
CA SER A 146 -4.58 2.10 2.33
C SER A 146 -4.17 0.87 1.51
N ILE A 147 -4.76 -0.29 1.81
CA ILE A 147 -4.51 -1.54 1.09
C ILE A 147 -4.94 -1.43 -0.38
N LEU A 148 -6.10 -0.81 -0.64
CA LEU A 148 -6.61 -0.61 -2.00
C LEU A 148 -5.71 0.32 -2.81
N GLU A 149 -5.21 1.40 -2.22
CA GLU A 149 -4.22 2.26 -2.87
C GLU A 149 -2.93 1.48 -3.18
N PHE A 150 -2.44 0.65 -2.25
CA PHE A 150 -1.27 -0.19 -2.53
C PHE A 150 -1.52 -1.20 -3.67
N ASN A 151 -2.70 -1.83 -3.69
CA ASN A 151 -3.11 -2.73 -4.77
C ASN A 151 -3.16 -2.02 -6.13
N ASN A 152 -3.67 -0.78 -6.18
CA ASN A 152 -3.62 0.04 -7.39
C ASN A 152 -2.18 0.29 -7.85
N ALA A 153 -1.24 0.47 -6.92
CA ALA A 153 0.18 0.58 -7.26
C ALA A 153 0.72 -0.73 -7.88
N LEU A 154 0.40 -1.88 -7.29
CA LEU A 154 0.78 -3.20 -7.82
C LEU A 154 0.21 -3.43 -9.22
N ALA A 155 -1.04 -3.03 -9.49
CA ALA A 155 -1.65 -3.13 -10.81
C ALA A 155 -0.89 -2.28 -11.85
N HIS A 156 -0.50 -1.05 -11.51
CA HIS A 156 0.32 -0.22 -12.40
C HIS A 156 1.71 -0.83 -12.67
N ILE A 157 2.38 -1.34 -11.63
CA ILE A 157 3.67 -2.03 -11.76
C ILE A 157 3.53 -3.25 -12.67
N SER A 158 2.51 -4.07 -12.44
CA SER A 158 2.21 -5.25 -13.24
C SER A 158 2.00 -4.89 -14.70
N ASN A 159 1.23 -3.82 -14.97
CA ASN A 159 1.02 -3.32 -16.32
C ASN A 159 2.34 -2.90 -17.00
N THR A 160 3.25 -2.22 -16.30
CA THR A 160 4.58 -1.86 -16.84
C THR A 160 5.39 -3.07 -17.30
N PHE A 161 5.31 -4.19 -16.58
CA PHE A 161 6.08 -5.40 -16.92
C PHE A 161 5.35 -6.36 -17.84
N TYR A 162 4.01 -6.28 -17.89
CA TYR A 162 3.16 -7.06 -18.78
C TYR A 162 3.14 -6.52 -20.21
N SER A 163 3.13 -5.20 -20.40
CA SER A 163 3.25 -4.62 -21.73
C SER A 163 4.65 -4.91 -22.30
N ASN A 164 4.72 -5.67 -23.40
CA ASN A 164 5.97 -5.97 -24.11
C ASN A 164 6.51 -4.75 -24.90
N ASP A 165 6.19 -3.53 -24.47
CA ASP A 165 6.63 -2.32 -25.16
C ASP A 165 8.15 -2.15 -25.00
N GLU A 166 8.83 -1.97 -26.13
CA GLU A 166 10.29 -1.76 -26.21
C GLU A 166 10.78 -0.52 -25.43
N VAL A 167 9.85 0.36 -25.04
CA VAL A 167 10.12 1.54 -24.23
C VAL A 167 9.49 1.35 -22.85
N LYS A 168 10.35 0.98 -21.89
CA LYS A 168 10.00 0.81 -20.48
C LYS A 168 9.19 2.03 -19.99
N ASP A 169 7.99 1.78 -19.46
CA ASP A 169 7.10 2.75 -18.80
C ASP A 169 6.58 3.96 -19.62
N LYS A 170 6.33 3.81 -20.94
CA LYS A 170 5.72 4.85 -21.78
C LYS A 170 4.49 5.54 -21.18
N SER A 171 3.63 4.79 -20.48
CA SER A 171 2.39 5.30 -19.89
C SER A 171 2.56 5.97 -18.52
N GLY A 172 3.80 6.07 -18.02
CA GLY A 172 4.13 6.63 -16.70
C GLY A 172 3.49 5.84 -15.55
N ASN A 173 3.35 4.52 -15.70
CA ASN A 173 2.74 3.64 -14.71
C ASN A 173 3.58 3.55 -13.43
N ILE A 174 4.92 3.59 -13.50
CA ILE A 174 5.75 3.60 -12.27
C ILE A 174 5.50 4.90 -11.47
N LYS A 175 5.38 6.04 -12.17
CA LYS A 175 5.01 7.31 -11.53
C LYS A 175 3.61 7.24 -10.89
N LYS A 176 2.65 6.61 -11.55
CA LYS A 176 1.30 6.38 -10.98
C LYS A 176 1.38 5.46 -9.76
N ALA A 177 2.16 4.39 -9.81
CA ALA A 177 2.36 3.48 -8.68
C ALA A 177 2.94 4.23 -7.46
N LYS A 178 3.96 5.08 -7.66
CA LYS A 178 4.47 5.97 -6.59
C LYS A 178 3.36 6.83 -5.99
N ASN A 179 2.52 7.46 -6.82
CA ASN A 179 1.39 8.29 -6.35
C ASN A 179 0.41 7.52 -5.47
N HIS A 180 0.13 6.27 -5.82
CA HIS A 180 -0.74 5.39 -5.04
C HIS A 180 -0.11 4.98 -3.71
N ILE A 181 1.17 4.57 -3.69
CA ILE A 181 1.89 4.28 -2.44
C ILE A 181 1.92 5.51 -1.52
N TYR A 182 2.17 6.69 -2.09
CA TYR A 182 2.13 7.96 -1.37
C TYR A 182 0.74 8.22 -0.74
N ARG A 183 -0.35 7.96 -1.46
CA ARG A 183 -1.72 8.11 -0.91
C ARG A 183 -1.96 7.13 0.23
N ALA A 184 -1.55 5.88 0.07
CA ALA A 184 -1.66 4.85 1.11
C ALA A 184 -0.95 5.28 2.41
N ILE A 185 0.27 5.84 2.31
CA ILE A 185 0.99 6.41 3.46
C ILE A 185 0.15 7.51 4.15
N LEU A 186 -0.37 8.47 3.37
CA LEU A 186 -1.15 9.57 3.91
C LEU A 186 -2.43 9.07 4.58
N ASP A 187 -3.11 8.08 4.01
CA ASP A 187 -4.38 7.55 4.52
C ASP A 187 -4.20 6.93 5.91
N ASN A 188 -3.12 6.17 6.13
CA ASN A 188 -2.78 5.63 7.46
C ASN A 188 -2.62 6.74 8.51
N TYR A 189 -1.76 7.75 8.25
CA TYR A 189 -1.55 8.83 9.23
C TYR A 189 -2.77 9.72 9.42
N LYS A 190 -3.49 10.08 8.34
CA LYS A 190 -4.73 10.88 8.44
C LYS A 190 -5.77 10.16 9.29
N MET A 191 -5.88 8.83 9.16
CA MET A 191 -6.83 8.06 9.95
C MET A 191 -6.46 8.03 11.44
N LEU A 192 -5.18 7.82 11.78
CA LEU A 192 -4.72 7.92 13.18
C LEU A 192 -5.01 9.31 13.76
N LEU A 193 -4.61 10.37 13.04
CA LEU A 193 -4.80 11.75 13.46
C LEU A 193 -6.27 12.14 13.62
N ARG A 194 -7.17 11.58 12.80
CA ARG A 194 -8.61 11.80 12.91
C ARG A 194 -9.13 11.48 14.31
N PHE A 195 -8.60 10.44 14.95
CA PHE A 195 -9.01 10.02 16.27
C PHE A 195 -8.16 10.65 17.39
N MET A 196 -6.86 10.85 17.15
CA MET A 196 -5.97 11.44 18.15
C MET A 196 -6.27 12.91 18.42
N ILE A 197 -6.46 13.73 17.37
CA ILE A 197 -6.61 15.18 17.50
C ILE A 197 -7.79 15.56 18.43
N PRO A 198 -8.99 14.96 18.30
CA PRO A 198 -10.08 15.22 19.26
C PRO A 198 -9.71 14.88 20.70
N ALA A 199 -9.00 13.77 20.92
CA ALA A 199 -8.63 13.32 22.27
C ALA A 199 -7.62 14.24 22.96
N ILE A 200 -6.70 14.86 22.21
CA ILE A 200 -5.68 15.76 22.77
C ILE A 200 -6.04 17.25 22.64
N ARG A 201 -7.23 17.58 22.11
CA ARG A 201 -7.58 18.93 21.66
C ARG A 201 -7.33 20.02 22.70
N GLU A 202 -7.66 19.76 23.96
CA GLU A 202 -7.54 20.72 25.06
C GLU A 202 -6.08 21.01 25.45
N THR A 203 -5.18 20.07 25.17
CA THR A 203 -3.74 20.19 25.47
C THR A 203 -2.93 20.75 24.29
N MET A 204 -3.53 20.82 23.10
CA MET A 204 -2.86 21.35 21.92
C MET A 204 -2.68 22.86 22.01
N THR A 205 -1.45 23.32 21.80
CA THR A 205 -1.17 24.76 21.64
C THR A 205 -1.77 25.30 20.34
N GLU A 206 -2.05 26.61 20.29
CA GLU A 206 -2.54 27.26 19.07
C GLU A 206 -1.55 27.10 17.90
N ASN A 207 -0.24 27.15 18.17
CA ASN A 207 0.79 26.91 17.15
C ASN A 207 0.69 25.52 16.54
N LEU A 208 0.47 24.49 17.37
CA LEU A 208 0.31 23.12 16.87
C LEU A 208 -0.97 22.96 16.05
N TRP A 209 -2.06 23.60 16.47
CA TRP A 209 -3.31 23.62 15.72
C TRP A 209 -3.18 24.32 14.36
N GLN A 210 -2.49 25.45 14.31
CA GLN A 210 -2.20 26.14 13.05
C GLN A 210 -1.30 25.32 12.14
N ASN A 211 -0.34 24.56 12.70
CA ASN A 211 0.47 23.63 11.91
C ASN A 211 -0.39 22.55 11.26
N TYR A 212 -1.31 21.92 12.00
CA TYR A 212 -2.26 20.96 11.44
C TYR A 212 -3.08 21.56 10.28
N ARG A 213 -3.68 22.74 10.50
CA ARG A 213 -4.45 23.44 9.45
C ARG A 213 -3.60 23.70 8.21
N LYS A 214 -2.36 24.14 8.39
CA LYS A 214 -1.42 24.37 7.29
C LYS A 214 -1.10 23.08 6.53
N ILE A 215 -0.88 21.96 7.22
CA ILE A 215 -0.68 20.65 6.58
C ILE A 215 -1.90 20.28 5.72
N ARG A 216 -3.12 20.45 6.25
CA ARG A 216 -4.36 20.16 5.51
C ARG A 216 -4.56 21.06 4.28
N ILE A 217 -4.32 22.36 4.41
CA ILE A 217 -4.41 23.31 3.30
C ILE A 217 -3.36 22.99 2.22
N ASP A 218 -2.12 22.73 2.63
CA ASP A 218 -1.05 22.39 1.69
C ASP A 218 -1.37 21.09 0.92
N GLU A 219 -1.90 20.04 1.58
CA GLU A 219 -2.35 18.82 0.89
C GLU A 219 -3.42 19.14 -0.16
N PHE A 220 -4.41 19.96 0.19
CA PHE A 220 -5.47 20.36 -0.75
C PHE A 220 -4.91 21.10 -1.96
N LEU A 221 -3.99 22.04 -1.76
CA LEU A 221 -3.34 22.79 -2.84
C LEU A 221 -2.44 21.92 -3.73
N PHE A 222 -2.04 20.74 -3.22
CA PHE A 222 -1.25 19.74 -3.93
C PHE A 222 -2.08 18.65 -4.63
N LEU A 223 -3.42 18.72 -4.57
CA LEU A 223 -4.28 17.83 -5.35
C LEU A 223 -3.96 17.94 -6.85
N GLY A 224 -3.88 16.79 -7.52
CA GLY A 224 -3.55 16.70 -8.94
C GLY A 224 -2.08 16.94 -9.32
N ARG A 225 -1.22 17.37 -8.38
CA ARG A 225 0.21 17.58 -8.65
C ARG A 225 1.03 16.28 -8.53
N ASN A 226 2.20 16.23 -9.17
CA ASN A 226 3.11 15.08 -9.06
C ASN A 226 3.77 15.03 -7.68
N ILE A 227 4.15 13.84 -7.18
CA ILE A 227 4.85 13.68 -5.89
C ILE A 227 6.05 14.61 -5.73
N THR A 228 6.87 14.77 -6.77
CA THR A 228 8.04 15.68 -6.79
C THR A 228 7.65 17.13 -6.49
N ASP A 229 6.44 17.52 -6.89
CA ASP A 229 5.87 18.86 -6.71
C ASP A 229 5.09 18.98 -5.39
N LYS A 230 4.94 17.89 -4.62
CA LYS A 230 4.33 17.85 -3.29
C LYS A 230 5.36 18.01 -2.17
N THR A 231 6.41 18.77 -2.46
CA THR A 231 7.43 19.16 -1.50
C THR A 231 7.25 20.63 -1.14
N LYS A 232 7.34 20.95 0.15
CA LYS A 232 7.37 22.33 0.65
C LYS A 232 8.51 22.42 1.64
N ASN A 233 9.44 23.36 1.43
CA ASN A 233 10.68 23.47 2.22
C ASN A 233 11.52 22.17 2.23
N ASN A 234 11.61 21.47 1.10
CA ASN A 234 12.29 20.17 0.96
C ASN A 234 11.69 19.00 1.77
N GLU A 235 10.47 19.14 2.28
CA GLU A 235 9.77 18.06 2.97
C GLU A 235 8.56 17.56 2.18
N THR A 236 8.45 16.24 2.07
CA THR A 236 7.28 15.57 1.52
C THR A 236 6.11 15.69 2.49
N MET A 237 4.87 15.67 2.00
CA MET A 237 3.72 15.65 2.90
C MET A 237 3.68 14.40 3.78
N THR A 238 4.16 13.24 3.30
CA THR A 238 4.23 12.00 4.10
C THR A 238 5.07 12.22 5.36
N LYS A 239 6.23 12.86 5.21
CA LYS A 239 7.10 13.25 6.32
C LYS A 239 6.40 14.23 7.27
N ARG A 240 5.76 15.28 6.75
CA ARG A 240 5.03 16.27 7.58
C ARG A 240 3.90 15.64 8.39
N TYR A 241 3.15 14.71 7.80
CA TYR A 241 2.11 13.97 8.51
C TYR A 241 2.68 13.06 9.59
N LYS A 242 3.77 12.35 9.30
CA LYS A 242 4.47 11.51 10.28
C LYS A 242 5.02 12.31 11.46
N GLU A 243 5.68 13.43 11.21
CA GLU A 243 6.21 14.30 12.26
C GLU A 243 5.09 14.88 13.12
N PHE A 244 4.01 15.34 12.49
CA PHE A 244 2.85 15.83 13.21
C PHE A 244 2.19 14.72 14.06
N PHE A 245 2.07 13.51 13.51
CA PHE A 245 1.63 12.32 14.25
C PHE A 245 2.51 12.04 15.48
N ASN A 246 3.83 12.08 15.34
CA ASN A 246 4.74 11.87 16.46
C ASN A 246 4.57 12.92 17.57
N VAL A 247 4.32 14.18 17.22
CA VAL A 247 4.02 15.25 18.20
C VAL A 247 2.69 15.00 18.90
N CYS A 248 1.64 14.61 18.17
CA CYS A 248 0.36 14.24 18.79
C CYS A 248 0.50 13.04 19.72
N LEU A 249 1.31 12.05 19.33
CA LEU A 249 1.57 10.85 20.12
C LEU A 249 2.33 11.17 21.41
N SER A 250 3.31 12.07 21.37
CA SER A 250 4.03 12.47 22.58
C SER A 250 3.11 13.17 23.57
N ILE A 251 2.15 13.96 23.08
CA ILE A 251 1.15 14.63 23.93
C ILE A 251 0.21 13.59 24.57
N GLN A 252 -0.27 12.61 23.81
CA GLN A 252 -1.21 11.61 24.33
C GLN A 252 -0.61 10.70 25.43
N ASN A 253 0.72 10.55 25.46
CA ASN A 253 1.43 9.73 26.45
C ASN A 253 1.80 10.52 27.73
N HIS A 254 1.45 11.80 27.82
CA HIS A 254 1.67 12.67 28.99
C HIS A 254 0.35 13.11 29.60
#